data_AF-A0A1H1VL84-F1
#
_entry.id   AF-A0A1H1VL84-F1
#
_cell.length_a   1.000
_cell.length_b   1.000
_cell.length_c   1.000
_cell.angle_alpha   90.00
_cell.angle_beta   90.00
_cell.angle_gamma   90.00
#
_symmetry.space_group_name_H-M   'P 1'
#
loop_
_entity.id
_entity.type
_entity.pdbx_description
1 polymer ?
#
loop_
_entity_poly.entity_id
_entity_poly.type
_entity_poly.pdbx_seq_one_letter_code
_entity_poly.pdbx_strand_id
1 'polypeptide(L)'
;MLFKKSQGSSVIGQSWSNEVNDGDFDRNWSVTAGPAGFIIYTATKTGALAFIELVNGQKYKLQFKKGKRIWLGTGGVAIFDTPSNVTAL
;
A
#
# COMPACT_ATOMS: atom_id res chain seq x y z
N MET A 1 -7.23 45.26 3.24
CA MET A 1 -6.14 44.26 3.39
C MET A 1 -6.78 42.90 3.58
N LEU A 2 -6.51 41.94 2.68
CA LEU A 2 -7.05 40.58 2.69
C LEU A 2 -6.18 39.70 3.60
N PHE A 3 -6.77 39.10 4.63
CA PHE A 3 -6.14 38.07 5.44
C PHE A 3 -6.09 36.76 4.65
N LYS A 4 -4.89 36.30 4.27
CA LYS A 4 -4.68 34.95 3.72
C LYS A 4 -4.86 33.93 4.84
N LYS A 5 -5.93 33.14 4.76
CA LYS A 5 -6.11 31.93 5.57
C LYS A 5 -4.99 30.96 5.24
N SER A 6 -4.10 30.73 6.20
CA SER A 6 -3.16 29.60 6.17
C SER A 6 -3.99 28.32 6.09
N GLN A 7 -4.03 27.71 4.91
CA GLN A 7 -4.53 26.34 4.76
C GLN A 7 -3.55 25.45 5.51
N GLY A 8 -3.87 25.15 6.76
CA GLY A 8 -3.30 24.00 7.45
C GLY A 8 -3.49 22.81 6.53
N SER A 9 -2.39 22.35 5.93
CA SER A 9 -2.37 21.16 5.10
C SER A 9 -2.77 20.02 6.02
N SER A 10 -4.04 19.64 5.97
CA SER A 10 -4.50 18.37 6.52
C SER A 10 -3.62 17.32 5.87
N VAL A 11 -2.68 16.76 6.63
CA VAL A 11 -1.98 15.55 6.21
C VAL A 11 -3.04 14.48 6.30
N ILE A 12 -3.84 14.37 5.24
CA ILE A 12 -4.69 13.21 5.02
C ILE A 12 -3.71 12.08 4.79
N GLY A 13 -3.36 11.35 5.85
CA GLY A 13 -2.74 10.05 5.71
C GLY A 13 -3.72 9.21 4.91
N GLN A 14 -3.50 9.10 3.60
CA GLN A 14 -4.23 8.15 2.79
C GLN A 14 -3.75 6.76 3.21
N SER A 15 -4.37 6.24 4.25
CA SER A 15 -4.34 4.81 4.57
C SER A 15 -5.04 4.12 3.42
N TRP A 16 -4.27 3.52 2.51
CA TRP A 16 -4.83 2.52 1.60
C TRP A 16 -5.11 1.30 2.47
N SER A 17 -6.30 1.26 3.06
CA SER A 17 -6.83 0.10 3.76
C SER A 17 -7.96 -0.41 2.90
N ASN A 18 -7.68 -1.41 2.08
CA ASN A 18 -8.70 -2.09 1.29
C ASN A 18 -8.79 -3.54 1.76
N GLU A 19 -10.00 -4.09 1.69
CA GLU A 19 -10.18 -5.53 1.68
C GLU A 19 -9.62 -6.06 0.35
N VAL A 20 -8.57 -6.86 0.42
CA VAL A 20 -7.89 -7.48 -0.71
C VAL A 20 -8.28 -8.95 -0.74
N ASN A 21 -8.84 -9.40 -1.86
CA ASN A 21 -9.18 -10.80 -2.07
C ASN A 21 -7.93 -11.65 -2.33
N ASP A 22 -6.98 -11.10 -3.10
CA ASP A 22 -5.72 -11.76 -3.45
C ASP A 22 -4.62 -10.72 -3.75
N GLY A 23 -3.38 -11.07 -3.45
CA GLY A 23 -2.20 -10.22 -3.62
C GLY A 23 -1.03 -11.02 -4.16
N ASP A 24 -0.59 -10.71 -5.38
CA ASP A 24 0.62 -11.29 -5.98
C ASP A 24 1.78 -10.30 -5.88
N PHE A 25 2.94 -10.79 -5.44
CA PHE A 25 4.12 -10.00 -5.16
C PHE A 25 5.27 -10.51 -6.00
N ASP A 26 5.98 -9.60 -6.66
CA ASP A 26 7.18 -10.01 -7.39
C ASP A 26 8.29 -10.51 -6.45
N ARG A 27 9.39 -10.98 -7.02
CA ARG A 27 10.57 -11.46 -6.28
C ARG A 27 11.40 -10.35 -5.61
N ASN A 28 10.93 -9.10 -5.60
CA ASN A 28 11.61 -7.98 -4.97
C ASN A 28 11.09 -7.68 -3.56
N TRP A 29 10.37 -8.62 -2.93
CA TRP A 29 9.87 -8.48 -1.57
C TRP A 29 10.57 -9.42 -0.59
N SER A 30 10.82 -8.93 0.61
CA SER A 30 11.17 -9.75 1.78
C SER A 30 9.97 -9.84 2.70
N VAL A 31 9.70 -11.03 3.23
CA VAL A 31 8.53 -11.31 4.07
C VAL A 31 8.97 -11.52 5.52
N THR A 32 8.28 -10.89 6.45
CA THR A 32 8.51 -11.03 7.89
C THR A 32 7.19 -11.18 8.64
N ALA A 33 7.19 -11.91 9.74
CA ALA A 33 6.04 -11.94 10.66
C ALA A 33 5.97 -10.62 11.43
N GLY A 34 4.81 -9.97 11.39
CA GLY A 34 4.49 -8.77 12.15
C GLY A 34 3.73 -9.08 13.44
N PRO A 35 3.50 -8.06 14.29
CA PRO A 35 2.68 -8.21 15.48
C PRO A 35 1.22 -8.52 15.12
N ALA A 36 0.52 -9.21 16.03
CA ALA A 36 -0.93 -9.42 15.98
C ALA A 36 -1.48 -10.03 14.66
N GLY A 37 -0.80 -11.04 14.11
CA GLY A 37 -1.31 -11.79 12.94
C GLY A 37 -1.09 -11.09 11.60
N PHE A 38 -0.25 -10.04 11.56
CA PHE A 38 0.16 -9.42 10.31
C PHE A 38 1.36 -10.14 9.68
N ILE A 39 1.37 -10.20 8.36
CA ILE A 39 2.54 -10.50 7.54
C ILE A 39 3.00 -9.19 6.90
N ILE A 40 4.29 -8.86 7.05
CA ILE A 40 4.87 -7.62 6.54
C ILE A 40 5.76 -7.95 5.35
N TYR A 41 5.38 -7.43 4.20
CA TYR A 41 6.17 -7.42 2.98
C TYR A 41 6.95 -6.12 2.92
N THR A 42 8.27 -6.20 2.73
CA THR A 42 9.15 -5.03 2.57
C THR A 42 9.83 -5.07 1.21
N ALA A 43 9.71 -3.98 0.44
CA ALA A 43 10.33 -3.86 -0.87
C ALA A 43 11.86 -3.84 -0.74
N THR A 44 12.54 -4.83 -1.28
CA THR A 44 14.01 -4.94 -1.26
C THR A 44 14.68 -4.12 -2.36
N LYS A 45 13.93 -3.72 -3.41
CA LYS A 45 14.38 -2.90 -4.53
C LYS A 45 13.35 -1.83 -4.91
N THR A 46 13.82 -0.74 -5.50
CA THR A 46 12.94 0.26 -6.12
C THR A 46 12.38 -0.30 -7.41
N GLY A 47 11.07 -0.15 -7.57
CA GLY A 47 10.32 -0.77 -8.66
C GLY A 47 9.68 -2.10 -8.30
N ALA A 48 9.68 -2.50 -7.03
CA ALA A 48 8.97 -3.68 -6.56
C ALA A 48 7.48 -3.58 -6.88
N LEU A 49 6.91 -4.65 -7.44
CA LEU A 49 5.52 -4.69 -7.88
C LEU A 49 4.65 -5.50 -6.93
N ALA A 50 3.45 -4.99 -6.67
CA ALA A 50 2.36 -5.75 -6.06
C ALA A 50 1.12 -5.65 -6.95
N PHE A 51 0.47 -6.78 -7.20
CA PHE A 51 -0.79 -6.86 -7.93
C PHE A 51 -1.87 -7.17 -6.93
N ILE A 52 -2.89 -6.31 -6.85
CA ILE A 52 -3.99 -6.48 -5.90
C ILE A 52 -5.32 -6.55 -6.62
N GLU A 53 -6.20 -7.41 -6.10
CA GLU A 53 -7.61 -7.45 -6.47
C GLU A 53 -8.45 -7.00 -5.28
N LEU A 54 -9.23 -5.93 -5.48
CA LEU A 54 -10.16 -5.43 -4.48
C LEU A 54 -11.42 -6.31 -4.45
N VAL A 55 -12.17 -6.28 -3.35
CA VAL A 55 -13.42 -7.05 -3.19
C VAL A 55 -14.47 -6.77 -4.28
N ASN A 56 -14.44 -5.58 -4.89
CA ASN A 56 -15.34 -5.23 -6.00
C ASN A 56 -14.86 -5.75 -7.38
N GLY A 57 -13.80 -6.56 -7.42
CA GLY A 57 -13.20 -7.14 -8.63
C GLY A 57 -12.25 -6.20 -9.38
N GLN A 58 -12.03 -4.97 -8.92
CA GLN A 58 -11.05 -4.07 -9.53
C GLN A 58 -9.63 -4.54 -9.27
N LYS A 59 -8.80 -4.52 -10.31
CA LYS A 59 -7.41 -4.98 -10.25
C LYS A 59 -6.45 -3.83 -10.44
N TYR A 60 -5.39 -3.82 -9.65
CA TYR A 60 -4.37 -2.78 -9.70
C TYR A 60 -2.98 -3.38 -9.69
N LYS A 61 -2.10 -2.78 -10.47
CA LYS A 61 -0.65 -2.93 -10.35
C LYS A 61 -0.10 -1.73 -9.60
N LEU A 62 0.53 -2.00 -8.46
CA LEU A 62 1.17 -1.03 -7.60
C LEU A 62 2.68 -1.16 -7.71
N GLN A 63 3.39 -0.05 -7.78
CA GLN A 63 4.85 -0.02 -7.79
C GLN A 63 5.40 0.73 -6.59
N PHE A 64 6.41 0.18 -5.93
CA PHE A 64 6.97 0.69 -4.68
C PHE A 64 8.46 1.01 -4.79
N LYS A 65 8.89 2.00 -4.00
CA LYS A 65 10.32 2.26 -3.77
C LYS A 65 10.88 1.28 -2.74
N LYS A 66 12.20 1.05 -2.78
CA LYS A 66 12.90 0.23 -1.77
C LYS A 66 12.55 0.70 -0.35
N GLY A 67 12.33 -0.25 0.55
CA GLY A 67 12.01 -0.03 1.97
C GLY A 67 10.54 0.25 2.26
N LYS A 68 9.69 0.44 1.24
CA LYS A 68 8.25 0.57 1.45
C LYS A 68 7.63 -0.77 1.83
N ARG A 69 6.56 -0.70 2.62
CA ARG A 69 5.97 -1.86 3.27
C ARG A 69 4.50 -2.05 2.90
N ILE A 70 4.09 -3.30 2.94
CA ILE A 70 2.70 -3.73 2.84
C ILE A 70 2.45 -4.67 4.03
N TRP A 71 1.41 -4.37 4.79
CA TRP A 71 1.02 -5.13 5.96
C TRP A 71 -0.27 -5.85 5.63
N LEU A 72 -0.21 -7.19 5.59
CA LEU A 72 -1.38 -8.04 5.35
C LEU A 72 -1.84 -8.60 6.68
N GLY A 73 -3.03 -8.20 7.09
CA GLY A 73 -3.71 -8.73 8.27
C GLY A 73 -4.69 -9.85 7.90
N THR A 74 -5.23 -10.49 8.94
CA THR A 74 -6.32 -11.46 8.78
C THR A 74 -7.60 -10.80 8.29
N GLY A 75 -8.44 -11.52 7.55
CA GLY A 75 -9.75 -11.02 7.08
C GLY A 75 -9.67 -10.07 5.90
N GLY A 76 -8.62 -10.16 5.07
CA GLY A 76 -8.48 -9.38 3.84
C GLY A 76 -7.95 -7.96 4.06
N VAL A 77 -7.64 -7.56 5.29
CA VAL A 77 -7.09 -6.22 5.57
C VAL A 77 -5.68 -6.09 5.00
N ALA A 78 -5.48 -5.16 4.06
CA ALA A 78 -4.16 -4.80 3.58
C ALA A 78 -3.90 -3.29 3.79
N ILE A 79 -2.78 -2.97 4.46
CA ILE A 79 -2.33 -1.59 4.70
C ILE A 79 -1.05 -1.36 3.89
N PHE A 80 -1.09 -0.38 3.00
CA PHE A 80 0.03 -0.07 2.12
C PHE A 80 0.68 1.25 2.52
N ASP A 81 2.02 1.28 2.54
CA ASP A 81 2.72 2.54 2.34
C ASP A 81 2.32 3.14 0.98
N THR A 82 2.46 4.45 0.79
CA THR A 82 2.12 5.07 -0.49
C THR A 82 2.96 4.49 -1.65
N PRO A 83 2.32 3.93 -2.69
CA PRO A 83 3.03 3.48 -3.89
C PRO A 83 3.55 4.67 -4.69
N SER A 84 4.63 4.47 -5.45
CA SER A 84 5.14 5.46 -6.40
C SER A 84 4.36 5.51 -7.70
N ASN A 85 3.65 4.44 -8.06
CA ASN A 85 2.77 4.38 -9.22
C ASN A 85 1.61 3.42 -8.95
N VAL A 86 0.44 3.77 -9.46
CA VAL A 86 -0.79 2.96 -9.41
C VAL A 86 -1.33 2.87 -10.84
N THR A 87 -1.52 1.65 -11.35
CA THR A 87 -2.09 1.39 -12.67
C THR A 87 -3.29 0.45 -12.51
N ALA A 88 -4.44 0.82 -13.07
CA ALA A 88 -5.59 -0.09 -13.17
C ALA A 88 -5.36 -1.13 -14.28
N LEU A 89 -5.84 -2.36 -14.08
CA LEU A 89 -5.71 -3.48 -15.02
C LEU A 89 -7.05 -3.86 -15.65
#